data_AF-A0A5E8HGG1-F1
#
_entry.id   AF-A0A5E8HGG1-F1
#
_cell.length_a   1.000
_cell.length_b   1.000
_cell.length_c   1.000
_cell.angle_alpha   90.00
_cell.angle_beta   90.00
_cell.angle_gamma   90.00
#
_symmetry.space_group_name_H-M   'P 1'
#
loop_
_entity.id
_entity.type
_entity.pdbx_description
1 polymer ?
#
loop_
_entity_poly.entity_id
_entity_poly.type
_entity_poly.pdbx_seq_one_letter_code
_entity_poly.pdbx_strand_id
1 'polypeptide(L)'
;MADSKPHSKLSVQKLVLIGYLIFSFDTNSVYSDESKLSAKQSKTLKETFLYLETLEPKKIKIDKTTYNRHTQFESHFKFPFSGKKISRWIQSRIKKYNYGATGDYVAMYREGEVLLGRGFFTLNRLDRVLILLHEARHADGKIYSHVICPDDFPYLNTRDWKIHPAGKKGCDSVPDGGYGITASFLFELGAYGYLSQTEAAYRYNSEISRVIRD
;
A
#
# COMPACT_ATOMS: atom_id res chain seq x y z
N MET A 1 25.73 -66.25 -5.57
CA MET A 1 25.03 -65.36 -4.62
C MET A 1 24.71 -64.06 -5.34
N ALA A 2 23.42 -63.75 -5.36
CA ALA A 2 22.69 -62.54 -5.77
C ALA A 2 23.37 -61.44 -6.61
N ASP A 3 22.84 -61.28 -7.83
CA ASP A 3 22.68 -60.00 -8.54
C ASP A 3 21.99 -58.96 -7.64
N SER A 4 22.53 -57.74 -7.59
CA SER A 4 21.77 -56.57 -7.12
C SER A 4 21.95 -55.39 -8.08
N LYS A 5 20.85 -55.05 -8.76
CA LYS A 5 20.69 -53.86 -9.60
C LYS A 5 20.72 -52.60 -8.73
N PRO A 6 21.37 -51.50 -9.15
CA PRO A 6 21.10 -50.20 -8.54
C PRO A 6 19.78 -49.66 -9.10
N HIS A 7 18.75 -49.62 -8.27
CA HIS A 7 17.50 -48.93 -8.55
C HIS A 7 17.64 -47.42 -8.37
N SER A 8 17.04 -46.69 -9.30
CA SER A 8 16.65 -45.27 -9.24
C SER A 8 17.71 -44.20 -9.52
N LYS A 9 18.00 -44.00 -10.81
CA LYS A 9 18.22 -42.65 -11.33
C LYS A 9 16.89 -41.89 -11.23
N LEU A 10 16.64 -41.22 -10.10
CA LEU A 10 15.60 -40.21 -10.03
C LEU A 10 16.02 -39.10 -11.01
N SER A 11 15.43 -39.10 -12.20
CA SER A 11 15.75 -38.16 -13.26
C SER A 11 15.58 -36.73 -12.74
N VAL A 12 16.66 -35.96 -12.77
CA VAL A 12 16.68 -34.52 -12.48
C VAL A 12 15.58 -33.77 -13.23
N GLN A 13 15.15 -34.27 -14.40
CA GLN A 13 14.04 -33.71 -15.17
C GLN A 13 12.69 -33.77 -14.43
N LYS A 14 12.43 -34.78 -13.59
CA LYS A 14 11.20 -34.86 -12.78
C LYS A 14 11.21 -33.86 -11.63
N LEU A 15 12.38 -33.56 -11.05
CA LEU A 15 12.53 -32.54 -10.00
C LEU A 15 12.32 -31.12 -10.56
N VAL A 16 12.81 -30.83 -11.76
CA VAL A 16 12.59 -29.53 -12.42
C VAL A 16 11.11 -29.32 -12.78
N LEU A 17 10.41 -30.36 -13.24
CA LEU A 17 8.98 -30.25 -13.57
C LEU A 17 8.10 -30.00 -12.34
N ILE A 18 8.42 -30.63 -11.20
CA ILE A 18 7.72 -30.40 -9.92
C ILE A 18 8.02 -28.98 -9.42
N GLY A 19 9.26 -28.50 -9.55
CA GLY A 19 9.61 -27.11 -9.23
C GLY A 19 8.84 -26.08 -10.06
N TYR A 20 8.62 -26.35 -11.35
CA TYR A 20 7.84 -25.47 -12.24
C TYR A 20 6.34 -25.49 -11.93
N LEU A 21 5.80 -26.66 -11.57
CA LEU A 21 4.39 -26.80 -11.16
C LEU A 21 4.13 -26.08 -9.83
N ILE A 22 5.00 -26.20 -8.84
CA ILE A 22 4.86 -25.48 -7.55
C ILE A 22 4.98 -23.95 -7.77
N PHE A 23 5.87 -23.49 -8.65
CA PHE A 23 5.95 -22.06 -9.00
C PHE A 23 4.75 -21.53 -9.79
N SER A 24 3.95 -22.40 -10.39
CA SER A 24 2.78 -22.01 -11.18
C SER A 24 1.48 -21.90 -10.36
N PHE A 25 1.46 -22.38 -9.11
CA PHE A 25 0.25 -22.39 -8.27
C PHE A 25 0.09 -21.20 -7.31
N ASP A 26 1.03 -20.26 -7.26
CA ASP A 26 0.92 -19.02 -6.44
C ASP A 26 0.45 -17.80 -7.24
N THR A 27 -0.45 -18.02 -8.21
CA THR A 27 -1.25 -16.94 -8.83
C THR A 27 -2.72 -17.01 -8.47
N ASN A 28 -3.06 -17.73 -7.39
CA ASN A 28 -4.29 -17.46 -6.67
C ASN A 28 -4.14 -16.07 -6.06
N SER A 29 -4.65 -15.06 -6.76
CA SER A 29 -5.04 -13.80 -6.16
C SER A 29 -5.83 -14.13 -4.90
N VAL A 30 -5.19 -14.01 -3.74
CA VAL A 30 -5.86 -14.09 -2.44
C VAL A 30 -6.74 -12.85 -2.39
N TYR A 31 -7.91 -12.93 -3.02
CA TYR A 31 -8.89 -11.88 -2.97
C TYR A 31 -9.32 -11.77 -1.52
N SER A 32 -9.17 -10.58 -0.97
CA SER A 32 -9.69 -10.23 0.34
C SER A 32 -11.18 -10.57 0.44
N ASP A 33 -11.61 -11.07 1.58
CA ASP A 33 -13.02 -11.32 1.85
C ASP A 33 -13.77 -9.98 1.98
N GLU A 34 -14.73 -9.79 1.08
CA GLU A 34 -15.59 -8.59 0.94
C GLU A 34 -17.04 -8.89 1.36
N SER A 35 -17.32 -10.02 2.02
CA SER A 35 -18.69 -10.49 2.30
C SER A 35 -19.54 -9.52 3.13
N LYS A 36 -18.90 -8.62 3.88
CA LYS A 36 -19.56 -7.58 4.69
C LYS A 36 -19.72 -6.24 3.96
N LEU A 37 -19.44 -6.18 2.66
CA LEU A 37 -19.71 -5.03 1.82
C LEU A 37 -20.98 -5.25 1.00
N SER A 38 -21.76 -4.19 0.80
CA SER A 38 -22.84 -4.21 -0.20
C SER A 38 -22.26 -4.32 -1.62
N ALA A 39 -23.06 -4.76 -2.59
CA ALA A 39 -22.63 -4.87 -3.98
C ALA A 39 -22.05 -3.55 -4.55
N LYS A 40 -22.62 -2.40 -4.17
CA LYS A 40 -22.10 -1.08 -4.57
C LYS A 40 -20.72 -0.81 -3.97
N GLN A 41 -20.53 -1.12 -2.69
CA GLN A 41 -19.25 -0.93 -1.98
C GLN A 41 -18.17 -1.86 -2.53
N SER A 42 -18.48 -3.15 -2.75
CA SER A 42 -17.57 -4.09 -3.41
C SER A 42 -17.19 -3.61 -4.81
N LYS A 43 -18.14 -3.10 -5.59
CA LYS A 43 -17.85 -2.52 -6.90
C LYS A 43 -16.86 -1.34 -6.80
N THR A 44 -17.08 -0.40 -5.89
CA THR A 44 -16.17 0.74 -5.67
C THR A 44 -14.78 0.29 -5.22
N LEU A 45 -14.68 -0.73 -4.37
CA LEU A 45 -13.40 -1.29 -3.93
C LEU A 45 -12.64 -1.92 -5.11
N LYS A 46 -13.32 -2.75 -5.93
CA LYS A 46 -12.74 -3.35 -7.13
C LYS A 46 -12.29 -2.30 -8.14
N GLU A 47 -13.09 -1.26 -8.38
CA GLU A 47 -12.71 -0.13 -9.25
C GLU A 47 -11.48 0.62 -8.72
N THR A 48 -11.28 0.65 -7.39
CA THR A 48 -10.10 1.26 -6.78
C THR A 48 -8.83 0.47 -7.09
N PHE A 49 -8.89 -0.86 -6.97
CA PHE A 49 -7.76 -1.73 -7.35
C PHE A 49 -7.50 -1.71 -8.86
N LEU A 50 -8.55 -1.79 -9.68
CA LEU A 50 -8.41 -1.68 -11.12
C LEU A 50 -7.75 -0.36 -11.52
N TYR A 51 -8.13 0.76 -10.88
CA TYR A 51 -7.46 2.03 -11.10
C TYR A 51 -5.98 1.98 -10.71
N LEU A 52 -5.65 1.47 -9.52
CA LEU A 52 -4.25 1.32 -9.07
C LEU A 52 -3.42 0.53 -10.08
N GLU A 53 -3.97 -0.56 -10.62
CA GLU A 53 -3.28 -1.41 -11.60
C GLU A 53 -3.03 -0.73 -12.96
N THR A 54 -3.63 0.43 -13.24
CA THR A 54 -3.31 1.27 -14.41
C THR A 54 -2.09 2.19 -14.19
N LEU A 55 -1.60 2.30 -12.96
CA LEU A 55 -0.49 3.18 -12.57
C LEU A 55 0.85 2.45 -12.74
N GLU A 56 1.27 2.29 -13.99
CA GLU A 56 2.52 1.64 -14.36
C GLU A 56 3.62 2.66 -14.72
N PRO A 57 4.91 2.30 -14.61
CA PRO A 57 6.00 3.24 -14.86
C PRO A 57 5.95 3.77 -16.30
N LYS A 58 6.14 5.08 -16.44
CA LYS A 58 6.18 5.81 -17.72
C LYS A 58 7.53 6.48 -17.89
N LYS A 59 7.68 7.31 -18.94
CA LYS A 59 8.81 8.23 -19.03
C LYS A 59 8.75 9.25 -17.89
N ILE A 60 9.82 9.31 -17.09
CA ILE A 60 10.01 10.31 -16.04
C ILE A 60 9.91 11.73 -16.63
N LYS A 61 9.19 12.61 -15.93
CA LYS A 61 8.84 13.98 -16.32
C LYS A 61 9.59 15.05 -15.54
N ILE A 62 10.33 14.67 -14.50
CA ILE A 62 11.19 15.54 -13.72
C ILE A 62 12.66 15.31 -14.08
N ASP A 63 13.55 16.19 -13.59
CA ASP A 63 14.99 16.00 -13.75
C ASP A 63 15.45 14.66 -13.16
N LYS A 64 16.35 13.97 -13.88
CA LYS A 64 16.83 12.63 -13.50
C LYS A 64 17.64 12.65 -12.20
N THR A 65 18.41 13.71 -11.96
CA THR A 65 19.20 13.87 -10.73
C THR A 65 18.26 14.08 -9.55
N THR A 66 17.23 14.91 -9.70
CA THR A 66 16.18 15.07 -8.69
C THR A 66 15.46 13.75 -8.43
N TYR A 67 15.04 13.01 -9.46
CA TYR A 67 14.37 11.72 -9.29
C TYR A 67 15.24 10.74 -8.48
N ASN A 68 16.48 10.51 -8.92
CA ASN A 68 17.39 9.55 -8.30
C ASN A 68 17.73 9.92 -6.85
N ARG A 69 17.81 11.22 -6.53
CA ARG A 69 18.11 11.70 -5.18
C ARG A 69 16.95 11.53 -4.21
N HIS A 70 15.72 11.68 -4.69
CA HIS A 70 14.55 11.85 -3.83
C HIS A 70 13.57 10.67 -3.83
N THR A 71 13.61 9.78 -4.82
CA THR A 71 12.77 8.57 -4.76
C THR A 71 13.17 7.73 -3.54
N GLN A 72 12.15 7.28 -2.79
CA GLN A 72 12.28 6.32 -1.69
C GLN A 72 11.43 5.06 -1.96
N PHE A 73 10.76 4.98 -3.11
CA PHE A 73 9.77 3.95 -3.38
C PHE A 73 10.34 2.54 -3.27
N GLU A 74 11.42 2.26 -4.00
CA GLU A 74 12.04 0.93 -3.97
C GLU A 74 12.67 0.59 -2.62
N SER A 75 13.14 1.60 -1.89
CA SER A 75 13.64 1.42 -0.52
C SER A 75 12.52 0.94 0.40
N HIS A 76 11.32 1.49 0.29
CA HIS A 76 10.18 1.11 1.14
C HIS A 76 9.53 -0.21 0.70
N PHE A 77 9.30 -0.39 -0.60
CA PHE A 77 8.52 -1.53 -1.13
C PHE A 77 9.38 -2.74 -1.50
N LYS A 78 10.69 -2.57 -1.66
CA LYS A 78 11.63 -3.61 -2.14
C LYS A 78 11.29 -4.15 -3.54
N PHE A 79 10.56 -3.37 -4.32
CA PHE A 79 10.28 -3.62 -5.73
C PHE A 79 10.10 -2.30 -6.50
N PRO A 80 10.34 -2.26 -7.83
CA PRO A 80 10.16 -1.07 -8.65
C PRO A 80 8.70 -0.66 -8.76
N PHE A 81 8.45 0.65 -8.93
CA PHE A 81 7.10 1.21 -9.07
C PHE A 81 6.29 0.43 -10.10
N SER A 82 5.15 -0.11 -9.66
CA SER A 82 4.18 -0.81 -10.48
C SER A 82 2.87 -0.92 -9.71
N GLY A 83 1.82 -0.34 -10.26
CA GLY A 83 0.47 -0.39 -9.71
C GLY A 83 0.01 -1.81 -9.42
N LYS A 84 0.30 -2.77 -10.31
CA LYS A 84 0.01 -4.19 -10.09
C LYS A 84 0.74 -4.80 -8.91
N LYS A 85 2.02 -4.46 -8.71
CA LYS A 85 2.78 -4.95 -7.54
C LYS A 85 2.24 -4.35 -6.25
N ILE A 86 1.89 -3.06 -6.25
CA ILE A 86 1.28 -2.40 -5.09
C ILE A 86 -0.10 -3.01 -4.78
N SER A 87 -0.94 -3.25 -5.79
CA SER A 87 -2.24 -3.91 -5.64
C SER A 87 -2.11 -5.25 -4.90
N ARG A 88 -1.16 -6.09 -5.34
CA ARG A 88 -0.86 -7.37 -4.67
C ARG A 88 -0.28 -7.18 -3.27
N TRP A 89 0.58 -6.18 -3.07
CA TRP A 89 1.18 -5.87 -1.78
C TRP A 89 0.13 -5.46 -0.73
N ILE A 90 -0.89 -4.70 -1.13
CA ILE A 90 -2.04 -4.33 -0.29
C ILE A 90 -2.87 -5.59 0.02
N GLN A 91 -3.23 -6.36 -1.00
CA GLN A 91 -4.07 -7.57 -0.84
C GLN A 91 -3.37 -8.69 -0.06
N SER A 92 -2.03 -8.75 -0.07
CA SER A 92 -1.30 -9.69 0.78
C SER A 92 -1.36 -9.33 2.26
N ARG A 93 -1.71 -8.08 2.61
CA ARG A 93 -1.74 -7.54 3.99
C ARG A 93 -3.15 -7.39 4.56
N ILE A 94 -4.09 -6.99 3.72
CA ILE A 94 -5.49 -6.83 4.11
C ILE A 94 -6.28 -8.05 3.62
N LYS A 95 -6.70 -8.88 4.56
CA LYS A 95 -7.42 -10.14 4.28
C LYS A 95 -8.92 -9.95 4.20
N LYS A 96 -9.46 -8.92 4.83
CA LYS A 96 -10.91 -8.65 4.88
C LYS A 96 -11.21 -7.16 4.83
N TYR A 97 -12.32 -6.83 4.16
CA TYR A 97 -12.88 -5.48 4.14
C TYR A 97 -14.27 -5.47 4.73
N ASN A 98 -14.45 -4.68 5.78
CA ASN A 98 -15.72 -4.49 6.47
C ASN A 98 -16.20 -3.06 6.30
N TYR A 99 -17.51 -2.83 6.36
CA TYR A 99 -18.09 -1.49 6.45
C TYR A 99 -18.61 -1.23 7.86
N GLY A 100 -18.35 -0.04 8.42
CA GLY A 100 -18.88 0.32 9.73
C GLY A 100 -18.42 1.67 10.25
N ALA A 101 -18.69 1.93 11.53
CA ALA A 101 -18.33 3.17 12.19
C ALA A 101 -16.83 3.23 12.50
N THR A 102 -16.15 4.20 11.91
CA THR A 102 -14.71 4.47 12.08
C THR A 102 -14.43 5.71 12.93
N GLY A 103 -15.47 6.34 13.49
CA GLY A 103 -15.35 7.62 14.19
C GLY A 103 -14.84 8.73 13.26
N ASP A 104 -13.81 9.45 13.69
CA ASP A 104 -13.18 10.53 12.91
C ASP A 104 -12.27 10.02 11.77
N TYR A 105 -12.02 8.71 11.69
CA TYR A 105 -11.13 8.13 10.70
C TYR A 105 -11.88 7.70 9.43
N VAL A 106 -11.19 7.71 8.28
CA VAL A 106 -11.76 7.25 7.01
C VAL A 106 -11.77 5.72 6.92
N ALA A 107 -10.73 5.09 7.46
CA ALA A 107 -10.58 3.65 7.58
C ALA A 107 -9.79 3.33 8.85
N MET A 108 -9.83 2.07 9.28
CA MET A 108 -9.02 1.58 10.38
C MET A 108 -8.60 0.12 10.14
N TYR A 109 -7.30 -0.15 10.20
CA TYR A 109 -6.74 -1.49 10.25
C TYR A 109 -6.89 -2.11 11.66
N ARG A 110 -7.34 -3.36 11.71
CA ARG A 110 -7.36 -4.21 12.91
C ARG A 110 -7.14 -5.68 12.52
N GLU A 111 -6.02 -6.26 12.96
CA GLU A 111 -5.76 -7.71 12.91
C GLU A 111 -5.98 -8.37 11.53
N GLY A 112 -5.50 -7.72 10.47
CA GLY A 112 -5.63 -8.23 9.09
C GLY A 112 -6.95 -7.84 8.40
N GLU A 113 -7.83 -7.14 9.10
CA GLU A 113 -9.07 -6.58 8.56
C GLU A 113 -8.96 -5.05 8.47
N VAL A 114 -9.60 -4.47 7.46
CA VAL A 114 -9.80 -3.01 7.38
C VAL A 114 -11.28 -2.70 7.47
N LEU A 115 -11.62 -1.86 8.45
CA LEU A 115 -12.94 -1.27 8.59
C LEU A 115 -12.98 0.04 7.78
N LEU A 116 -13.80 0.07 6.74
CA LEU A 116 -13.99 1.22 5.86
C LEU A 116 -15.20 2.04 6.34
N GLY A 117 -14.98 3.32 6.61
CA GLY A 117 -16.03 4.26 6.99
C GLY A 117 -16.86 4.73 5.80
N ARG A 118 -17.96 5.46 6.07
CA ARG A 118 -18.78 6.09 5.01
C ARG A 118 -17.97 7.01 4.11
N GLY A 119 -17.06 7.79 4.69
CA GLY A 119 -16.23 8.74 3.98
C GLY A 119 -15.33 8.09 2.92
N PHE A 120 -14.87 6.85 3.14
CA PHE A 120 -14.02 6.14 2.18
C PHE A 120 -14.70 6.01 0.81
N PHE A 121 -15.99 5.65 0.78
CA PHE A 121 -16.72 5.43 -0.48
C PHE A 121 -17.10 6.72 -1.20
N THR A 122 -16.95 7.89 -0.55
CA THR A 122 -17.17 9.20 -1.15
C THR A 122 -15.89 9.85 -1.68
N LEU A 123 -14.72 9.32 -1.32
CA LEU A 123 -13.43 9.80 -1.82
C LEU A 123 -13.27 9.53 -3.31
N ASN A 124 -12.42 10.31 -3.98
CA ASN A 124 -12.00 9.97 -5.34
C ASN A 124 -11.12 8.70 -5.35
N ARG A 125 -10.90 8.13 -6.55
CA ARG A 125 -10.15 6.88 -6.72
C ARG A 125 -8.72 6.91 -6.17
N LEU A 126 -8.01 8.04 -6.27
CA LEU A 126 -6.64 8.17 -5.78
C LEU A 126 -6.62 8.20 -4.25
N ASP A 127 -7.49 8.98 -3.63
CA ASP A 127 -7.54 9.06 -2.17
C ASP A 127 -7.93 7.71 -1.55
N ARG A 128 -8.81 6.94 -2.20
CA ARG A 128 -9.08 5.56 -1.78
C ARG A 128 -7.84 4.67 -1.86
N VAL A 129 -7.03 4.77 -2.92
CA VAL A 129 -5.75 4.05 -3.02
C VAL A 129 -4.81 4.44 -1.89
N LEU A 130 -4.66 5.74 -1.60
CA LEU A 130 -3.78 6.20 -0.52
C LEU A 130 -4.21 5.66 0.84
N ILE A 131 -5.51 5.66 1.13
CA ILE A 131 -6.04 5.09 2.37
C ILE A 131 -5.75 3.58 2.45
N LEU A 132 -6.04 2.82 1.39
CA LEU A 132 -5.78 1.37 1.40
C LEU A 132 -4.29 1.05 1.54
N LEU A 133 -3.43 1.83 0.90
CA LEU A 133 -1.99 1.68 0.99
C LEU A 133 -1.50 1.96 2.42
N HIS A 134 -1.99 3.05 3.02
CA HIS A 134 -1.72 3.43 4.41
C HIS A 134 -2.13 2.32 5.39
N GLU A 135 -3.38 1.89 5.33
CA GLU A 135 -3.91 0.86 6.25
C GLU A 135 -3.17 -0.48 6.08
N ALA A 136 -2.76 -0.83 4.85
CA ALA A 136 -1.98 -2.02 4.62
C ALA A 136 -0.63 -1.98 5.34
N ARG A 137 0.01 -0.80 5.50
CA ARG A 137 1.30 -0.70 6.21
C ARG A 137 1.20 -1.08 7.68
N HIS A 138 0.07 -0.80 8.31
CA HIS A 138 -0.15 -1.21 9.71
C HIS A 138 -0.11 -2.73 9.90
N ALA A 139 -0.29 -3.51 8.83
CA ALA A 139 -0.17 -4.96 8.88
C ALA A 139 1.28 -5.47 9.03
N ASP A 140 2.29 -4.65 8.69
CA ASP A 140 3.69 -5.06 8.75
C ASP A 140 4.28 -5.02 10.17
N GLY A 141 3.48 -4.61 11.18
CA GLY A 141 3.84 -4.72 12.59
C GLY A 141 3.54 -3.48 13.42
N LYS A 142 3.62 -3.63 14.75
CA LYS A 142 3.33 -2.57 15.73
C LYS A 142 4.19 -1.32 15.57
N ILE A 143 5.40 -1.46 15.03
CA ILE A 143 6.31 -0.34 14.76
C ILE A 143 5.75 0.66 13.74
N TYR A 144 4.80 0.22 12.90
CA TYR A 144 4.12 1.06 11.92
C TYR A 144 2.78 1.60 12.42
N SER A 145 2.46 1.40 13.70
CA SER A 145 1.30 2.06 14.31
C SER A 145 1.58 3.54 14.51
N HIS A 146 0.55 4.37 14.45
CA HIS A 146 0.71 5.79 14.74
C HIS A 146 1.14 6.03 16.19
N VAL A 147 1.97 7.06 16.36
CA VAL A 147 2.31 7.65 17.65
C VAL A 147 1.53 8.96 17.84
N ILE A 148 1.60 9.50 19.05
CA ILE A 148 1.06 10.82 19.37
C ILE A 148 1.91 11.85 18.62
N CYS A 149 1.26 12.73 17.85
CA CYS A 149 1.92 13.88 17.25
C CYS A 149 2.36 14.86 18.34
N PRO A 150 3.52 15.56 18.17
CA PRO A 150 3.98 16.59 19.10
C PRO A 150 2.90 17.62 19.47
N ASP A 151 2.97 18.16 20.68
CA ASP A 151 1.99 19.16 21.15
C ASP A 151 2.08 20.48 20.35
N ASP A 152 3.26 20.79 19.82
CA ASP A 152 3.56 21.92 18.96
C ASP A 152 3.50 21.57 17.46
N PHE A 153 2.82 20.46 17.08
CA PHE A 153 2.77 19.99 15.70
C PHE A 153 2.29 21.11 14.75
N PRO A 154 3.15 21.58 13.82
CA PRO A 154 2.94 22.88 13.16
C PRO A 154 1.98 22.80 11.97
N TYR A 155 1.46 21.62 11.63
CA TYR A 155 0.66 21.40 10.43
C TYR A 155 -0.79 21.03 10.76
N LEU A 156 -1.73 21.59 10.00
CA LEU A 156 -3.13 21.19 10.04
C LEU A 156 -3.34 19.87 9.29
N ASN A 157 -4.42 19.16 9.61
CA ASN A 157 -4.86 18.06 8.77
C ASN A 157 -5.30 18.60 7.41
N THR A 158 -4.59 18.20 6.36
CA THR A 158 -4.80 18.64 4.97
C THR A 158 -6.14 18.22 4.35
N ARG A 159 -6.86 17.28 4.97
CA ARG A 159 -8.19 16.82 4.53
C ARG A 159 -9.32 17.48 5.30
N ASP A 160 -9.09 17.85 6.55
CA ASP A 160 -10.07 18.56 7.38
C ASP A 160 -9.37 19.45 8.42
N TRP A 161 -9.40 20.77 8.20
CA TRP A 161 -8.75 21.75 9.07
C TRP A 161 -9.33 21.79 10.49
N LYS A 162 -10.52 21.23 10.72
CA LYS A 162 -11.09 21.08 12.07
C LYS A 162 -10.36 20.02 12.90
N ILE A 163 -9.60 19.14 12.24
CA ILE A 163 -8.81 18.11 12.89
C ILE A 163 -7.41 18.65 13.12
N HIS A 164 -7.13 19.04 14.36
CA HIS A 164 -5.78 19.36 14.82
C HIS A 164 -5.02 18.07 15.15
N PRO A 165 -3.90 17.76 14.46
CA PRO A 165 -3.14 16.53 14.73
C PRO A 165 -2.37 16.58 16.06
N ALA A 166 -2.00 17.79 16.52
CA ALA A 166 -1.28 17.99 17.78
C ALA A 166 -1.92 17.24 18.95
N GLY A 167 -1.11 16.51 19.72
CA GLY A 167 -1.56 15.69 20.85
C GLY A 167 -2.45 14.48 20.49
N LYS A 168 -2.71 14.23 19.20
CA LYS A 168 -3.50 13.07 18.74
C LYS A 168 -2.61 11.96 18.20
N LYS A 169 -3.08 10.72 18.33
CA LYS A 169 -2.45 9.54 17.72
C LYS A 169 -2.69 9.53 16.21
N GLY A 170 -1.75 10.08 15.44
CA GLY A 170 -1.94 10.28 14.00
C GLY A 170 -0.67 10.61 13.22
N CYS A 171 0.51 10.41 13.80
CA CYS A 171 1.80 10.62 13.17
C CYS A 171 2.58 9.30 13.05
N ASP A 172 3.47 9.21 12.08
CA ASP A 172 4.40 8.09 11.95
C ASP A 172 5.69 8.38 12.72
N SER A 173 6.18 7.39 13.47
CA SER A 173 7.48 7.44 14.15
C SER A 173 8.64 6.87 13.34
N VAL A 174 8.36 6.34 12.14
CA VAL A 174 9.37 5.77 11.24
C VAL A 174 9.18 6.34 9.83
N PRO A 175 10.26 6.56 9.06
CA PRO A 175 10.18 7.20 7.74
C PRO A 175 9.33 6.45 6.71
N ASP A 176 9.16 5.14 6.88
CA ASP A 176 8.38 4.26 6.02
C ASP A 176 7.09 3.76 6.69
N GLY A 177 6.53 4.57 7.60
CA GLY A 177 5.18 4.37 8.13
C GLY A 177 4.08 4.58 7.08
N GLY A 178 2.81 4.60 7.50
CA GLY A 178 1.67 4.75 6.60
C GLY A 178 1.75 5.98 5.70
N TYR A 179 2.03 7.15 6.28
CA TYR A 179 2.24 8.41 5.56
C TYR A 179 3.55 8.43 4.79
N GLY A 180 4.60 7.77 5.30
CA GLY A 180 5.88 7.64 4.61
C GLY A 180 5.77 6.91 3.27
N ILE A 181 5.05 5.78 3.25
CA ILE A 181 4.89 5.00 2.03
C ILE A 181 3.92 5.68 1.03
N THR A 182 2.86 6.35 1.50
CA THR A 182 1.95 7.10 0.63
C THR A 182 2.65 8.32 0.03
N ALA A 183 3.50 9.01 0.78
CA ALA A 183 4.37 10.07 0.25
C ALA A 183 5.29 9.53 -0.85
N SER A 184 5.95 8.39 -0.63
CA SER A 184 6.82 7.79 -1.66
C SER A 184 6.05 7.38 -2.93
N PHE A 185 4.80 6.90 -2.79
CA PHE A 185 3.93 6.60 -3.91
C PHE A 185 3.51 7.86 -4.69
N LEU A 186 3.14 8.94 -3.98
CA LEU A 186 2.78 10.22 -4.60
C LEU A 186 3.95 10.86 -5.35
N PHE A 187 5.18 10.69 -4.84
CA PHE A 187 6.39 11.11 -5.54
C PHE A 187 6.49 10.43 -6.91
N GLU A 188 6.27 9.11 -6.98
CA GLU A 188 6.27 8.38 -8.26
C GLU A 188 5.17 8.86 -9.21
N LEU A 189 3.96 9.15 -8.70
CA LEU A 189 2.88 9.70 -9.52
C LEU A 189 3.23 11.08 -10.12
N GLY A 190 3.89 11.95 -9.35
CA GLY A 190 4.41 13.22 -9.84
C GLY A 190 5.55 13.04 -10.84
N ALA A 191 6.49 12.13 -10.56
CA ALA A 191 7.64 11.85 -11.40
C ALA A 191 7.22 11.26 -12.76
N TYR A 192 6.23 10.37 -12.81
CA TYR A 192 5.72 9.77 -14.04
C TYR A 192 4.64 10.61 -14.75
N GLY A 193 4.23 11.74 -14.17
CA GLY A 193 3.25 12.66 -14.75
C GLY A 193 1.81 12.16 -14.70
N TYR A 194 1.47 11.33 -13.72
CA TYR A 194 0.08 10.99 -13.40
C TYR A 194 -0.64 12.12 -12.67
N LEU A 195 0.11 12.96 -11.97
CA LEU A 195 -0.36 14.18 -11.32
C LEU A 195 0.36 15.39 -11.91
N SER A 196 -0.28 16.55 -11.85
CA SER A 196 0.43 17.82 -12.06
C SER A 196 1.51 18.00 -10.99
N GLN A 197 2.59 18.72 -11.30
CA GLN A 197 3.67 18.94 -10.34
C GLN A 197 3.17 19.63 -9.06
N THR A 198 2.26 20.60 -9.21
CA THR A 198 1.65 21.30 -8.07
C THR A 198 0.81 20.35 -7.20
N GLU A 199 -0.02 19.51 -7.81
CA GLU A 199 -0.84 18.55 -7.06
C GLU A 199 0.02 17.49 -6.37
N ALA A 200 1.03 16.96 -7.07
CA ALA A 200 1.97 15.99 -6.51
C ALA A 200 2.72 16.59 -5.31
N ALA A 201 3.26 17.81 -5.44
CA ALA A 201 3.96 18.49 -4.37
C ALA A 201 3.04 18.77 -3.17
N TYR A 202 1.83 19.26 -3.40
CA TYR A 202 0.85 19.50 -2.34
C TYR A 202 0.54 18.21 -1.56
N ARG A 203 0.19 17.13 -2.27
CA ARG A 203 -0.16 15.84 -1.66
C ARG A 203 1.04 15.18 -0.99
N TYR A 204 2.22 15.22 -1.61
CA TYR A 204 3.46 14.70 -1.02
C TYR A 204 3.77 15.39 0.31
N ASN A 205 3.75 16.73 0.33
CA ASN A 205 4.05 17.50 1.53
C ASN A 205 3.00 17.28 2.63
N SER A 206 1.73 17.11 2.24
CA SER A 206 0.65 16.72 3.14
C SER A 206 0.97 15.42 3.89
N GLU A 207 1.40 14.36 3.19
CA GLU A 207 1.71 13.08 3.82
C GLU A 207 3.02 13.17 4.64
N ILE A 208 4.10 13.72 4.07
CA ILE A 208 5.41 13.77 4.75
C ILE A 208 5.40 14.62 6.02
N SER A 209 4.51 15.61 6.12
CA SER A 209 4.36 16.46 7.31
C SER A 209 4.00 15.67 8.58
N ARG A 210 3.42 14.49 8.43
CA ARG A 210 2.99 13.60 9.52
C ARG A 210 4.02 12.54 9.89
N VAL A 211 5.16 12.53 9.22
CA VAL A 211 6.30 11.67 9.56
C VAL A 211 7.21 12.46 10.49
N ILE A 212 7.27 12.07 11.76
CA ILE A 212 8.15 12.71 12.74
C ILE A 212 9.58 12.35 12.36
N ARG A 213 10.42 13.37 12.21
CA ARG A 213 11.86 13.22 12.06
C ARG A 213 12.48 13.76 13.34
N ASP A 214 13.25 12.91 14.01
CA ASP A 214 14.06 13.31 15.17
C ASP A 214 14.97 14.51 14.85
#